data_AF-A0AAD9RUQ0-F1
#
_entry.id   AF-A0AAD9RUQ0-F1
#
_cell.length_a   1.000
_cell.length_b   1.000
_cell.length_c   1.000
_cell.angle_alpha   90.00
_cell.angle_beta   90.00
_cell.angle_gamma   90.00
#
_symmetry.space_group_name_H-M   'P 1'
#
loop_
_entity.id
_entity.type
_entity.pdbx_description
1 polymer ?
#
loop_
_entity_poly.entity_id
_entity_poly.type
_entity_poly.pdbx_seq_one_letter_code
_entity_poly.pdbx_strand_id
1 'polypeptide(L)'
;MEEMGIILPEKDVTEMDSKPVIGHYTGAGDELDVEDLYTKYKKLQRMLEFLEVQEEYIKDEQRNLKKEYLHAQEEVKRIQSVPLVIGQFLEAVDQNTGIVGSTTGSNYYVRILSTIDRELLKPSASVALHKHSNALVDVLPPEADSSISMLQADEKPDIQYSDIGGMDMQKQEIREAVELPLTHFELYKQIGIDPPRGVLMYGPPGCGKTMLAKAVARHTTAAFIRVVGSEFVQKYLGEGPRMVRDVFRLAKENSPAIIFVDEIDAIATKRFDAQTGADREVQRILLELLNQMDGFDQTTNVKVIMATNRADTLDPALLRPGRLDRKIEFPLPDRRQKRLIFSTITAKMNLSEEVDLEDYVARPDRISGADINAICQEAGMHAVRENRYIVLAKDFEKGYKNNIKKDESEHEFYNLNILWDYYAVIFTIFTKMPLFSNKFSPKKTPTRKASAFLVNKDLTPKRLEKELGPDVGPIRIRLGDQEAVFDGGLWIPETGKVSGTFKENERLKKEIKRLEEENNLLKLKFEVMLDMLTETTAEAQSQREELEKLRSSISSDR
;
A
#
# COMPACT_ATOMS: atom_id res chain seq x y z
N MET A 1 46.34 23.35 6.67
CA MET A 1 46.54 24.60 7.45
C MET A 1 46.34 25.81 6.53
N GLU A 2 45.24 25.86 5.77
CA GLU A 2 44.85 27.06 4.99
C GLU A 2 43.46 27.60 5.35
N GLU A 3 42.75 26.99 6.31
CA GLU A 3 41.44 27.44 6.75
C GLU A 3 41.45 27.77 8.25
N MET A 4 42.16 28.82 8.61
CA MET A 4 42.01 29.45 9.93
C MET A 4 41.72 30.92 9.68
N GLY A 5 40.45 31.22 9.41
CA GLY A 5 39.90 32.57 9.29
C GLY A 5 39.94 33.31 10.63
N ILE A 6 41.14 33.67 11.06
CA ILE A 6 41.37 34.53 12.22
C ILE A 6 41.48 35.96 11.68
N ILE A 7 40.44 36.75 11.87
CA ILE A 7 40.49 38.21 11.71
C ILE A 7 41.29 38.74 12.91
N LEU A 8 42.56 39.07 12.67
CA LEU A 8 43.42 39.77 13.63
C LEU A 8 42.94 41.23 13.74
N PRO A 9 42.88 41.81 14.96
CA PRO A 9 42.58 43.22 15.10
C PRO A 9 43.74 44.04 14.52
N GLU A 10 43.42 45.00 13.64
CA GLU A 10 44.35 46.03 13.17
C GLU A 10 44.87 46.81 14.37
N LYS A 11 46.09 46.49 14.80
CA LYS A 11 46.91 47.36 15.63
C LYS A 11 48.11 47.74 14.80
N ASP A 12 48.25 49.04 14.62
CA ASP A 12 49.34 49.73 13.94
C ASP A 12 50.71 49.16 14.34
N VAL A 13 51.26 48.31 13.49
CA VAL A 13 52.68 47.97 13.51
C VAL A 13 53.35 49.02 12.64
N THR A 14 53.93 50.01 13.30
CA THR A 14 54.93 50.88 12.68
C THR A 14 56.05 49.98 12.16
N GLU A 15 56.21 49.98 10.84
CA GLU A 15 57.28 49.28 10.13
C GLU A 15 58.64 49.72 10.70
N MET A 16 59.26 48.88 11.52
CA MET A 16 60.70 48.92 11.72
C MET A 16 61.35 48.10 10.62
N ASP A 17 61.53 48.75 9.47
CA ASP A 17 62.34 48.26 8.37
C ASP A 17 63.79 48.02 8.83
N SER A 18 64.18 46.75 8.94
CA SER A 18 65.59 46.36 8.88
C SER A 18 65.74 44.98 8.26
N LYS A 19 65.46 44.88 6.95
CA LYS A 19 65.97 43.78 6.13
C LYS A 19 67.50 43.85 6.09
N PRO A 20 68.26 42.78 6.34
CA PRO A 20 69.69 42.78 6.06
C PRO A 20 69.87 42.67 4.54
N VAL A 21 70.39 43.73 3.93
CA VAL A 21 70.78 43.76 2.52
C VAL A 21 71.98 42.81 2.34
N ILE A 22 71.76 41.68 1.67
CA ILE A 22 72.84 40.80 1.20
C ILE A 22 73.41 41.45 -0.08
N GLY A 23 74.45 42.26 0.09
CA GLY A 23 75.18 42.87 -1.01
C GLY A 23 76.06 41.84 -1.73
N HIS A 24 75.83 41.69 -3.03
CA HIS A 24 76.78 41.09 -3.96
C HIS A 24 78.02 41.99 -4.08
N TYR A 25 79.22 41.43 -3.89
CA TYR A 25 80.46 42.04 -4.34
C TYR A 25 81.28 41.04 -5.16
N THR A 26 81.52 41.42 -6.41
CA THR A 26 82.47 40.87 -7.37
C THR A 26 83.84 41.54 -7.21
N GLY A 27 84.92 40.77 -7.36
CA GLY A 27 86.32 41.26 -7.44
C GLY A 27 87.09 41.00 -6.14
N ALA A 28 88.05 40.08 -6.11
CA ALA A 28 89.42 40.17 -6.62
C ALA A 28 90.30 41.11 -5.78
N GLY A 29 91.26 40.51 -5.07
CA GLY A 29 92.40 41.18 -4.47
C GLY A 29 92.24 41.58 -3.00
N ASP A 30 93.30 41.29 -2.26
CA ASP A 30 93.74 41.97 -1.04
C ASP A 30 93.26 41.45 0.32
N GLU A 31 94.23 41.49 1.23
CA GLU A 31 94.28 40.93 2.58
C GLU A 31 92.95 41.11 3.33
N LEU A 32 92.29 39.99 3.63
CA LEU A 32 91.09 39.99 4.46
C LEU A 32 91.46 40.54 5.85
N ASP A 33 91.00 41.75 6.16
CA ASP A 33 91.01 42.33 7.50
C ASP A 33 90.39 41.33 8.48
N VAL A 34 91.25 40.62 9.21
CA VAL A 34 90.87 39.63 10.23
C VAL A 34 89.91 40.26 11.26
N GLU A 35 90.02 41.58 11.43
CA GLU A 35 89.20 42.40 12.32
C GLU A 35 87.74 42.55 11.85
N ASP A 36 87.47 42.60 10.54
CA ASP A 36 86.12 42.73 9.97
C ASP A 36 85.39 41.36 9.93
N LEU A 37 86.12 40.28 9.65
CA LEU A 37 85.63 38.90 9.81
C LEU A 37 85.33 38.57 11.29
N TYR A 38 86.19 38.99 12.20
CA TYR A 38 85.99 38.76 13.64
C TYR A 38 84.79 39.52 14.20
N THR A 39 84.57 40.78 13.80
CA THR A 39 83.37 41.53 14.21
C THR A 39 82.09 40.94 13.63
N LYS A 40 82.12 40.43 12.40
CA LYS A 40 80.98 39.72 11.78
C LYS A 40 80.66 38.40 12.49
N TYR A 41 81.68 37.61 12.84
CA TYR A 41 81.55 36.40 13.66
C TYR A 41 80.92 36.71 15.02
N LYS A 42 81.41 37.75 15.71
CA LYS A 42 80.91 38.14 17.04
C LYS A 42 79.47 38.66 17.01
N LYS A 43 79.04 39.31 15.92
CA LYS A 43 77.65 39.68 15.67
C LYS A 43 76.77 38.45 15.44
N LEU A 44 77.21 37.50 14.60
CA LEU A 44 76.49 36.24 14.40
C LEU A 44 76.38 35.44 15.71
N GLN A 45 77.44 35.39 16.51
CA GLN A 45 77.45 34.67 17.79
C GLN A 45 76.42 35.26 18.77
N ARG A 46 76.34 36.59 18.91
CA ARG A 46 75.31 37.25 19.72
C ARG A 46 73.90 36.98 19.19
N MET A 47 73.75 36.92 17.87
CA MET A 47 72.46 36.64 17.24
C MET A 47 72.05 35.18 17.44
N LEU A 48 73.00 34.25 17.45
CA LEU A 48 72.80 32.84 17.81
C LEU A 48 72.36 32.71 19.27
N GLU A 49 73.06 33.36 20.21
CA GLU A 49 72.69 33.38 21.63
C GLU A 49 71.27 33.94 21.84
N PHE A 50 70.89 34.99 21.09
CA PHE A 50 69.54 35.53 21.14
C PHE A 50 68.49 34.57 20.59
N LEU A 51 68.76 33.93 19.45
CA LEU A 51 67.86 32.95 18.85
C LEU A 51 67.68 31.71 19.73
N GLU A 52 68.73 31.27 20.42
CA GLU A 52 68.69 30.13 21.34
C GLU A 52 67.74 30.40 22.52
N VAL A 53 67.80 31.61 23.10
CA VAL A 53 66.85 32.05 24.13
C VAL A 53 65.41 32.13 23.59
N GLN A 54 65.22 32.63 22.37
CA GLN A 54 63.89 32.65 21.75
C GLN A 54 63.35 31.24 21.49
N GLU A 55 64.19 30.31 21.08
CA GLU A 55 63.79 28.92 20.84
C GLU A 55 63.38 28.25 22.16
N GLU A 56 64.14 28.46 23.24
CA GLU A 56 63.80 27.96 24.57
C GLU A 56 62.47 28.55 25.07
N TYR A 57 62.27 29.86 24.91
CA TYR A 57 61.00 30.52 25.25
C TYR A 57 59.80 29.94 24.48
N ILE A 58 59.94 29.75 23.16
CA ILE A 58 58.87 29.17 22.34
C ILE A 58 58.58 27.73 22.76
N LYS A 59 59.60 26.92 23.09
CA LYS A 59 59.41 25.55 23.60
C LYS A 59 58.66 25.54 24.93
N ASP A 60 58.93 26.51 25.80
CA ASP A 60 58.26 26.66 27.08
C ASP A 60 56.80 27.09 26.91
N GLU A 61 56.55 28.08 26.06
CA GLU A 61 55.19 28.51 25.71
C GLU A 61 54.38 27.39 25.06
N GLN A 62 54.97 26.62 24.14
CA GLN A 62 54.31 25.44 23.56
C GLN A 62 53.92 24.42 24.63
N ARG A 63 54.77 24.19 25.64
CA ARG A 63 54.44 23.30 26.76
C ARG A 63 53.33 23.85 27.64
N ASN A 64 53.32 25.15 27.91
CA ASN A 64 52.27 25.79 28.70
C ASN A 64 50.93 25.79 27.99
N LEU A 65 50.89 26.21 26.72
CA LEU A 65 49.69 26.17 25.87
C LEU A 65 49.12 24.76 25.77
N LYS A 66 49.98 23.74 25.66
CA LYS A 66 49.52 22.34 25.63
C LYS A 66 48.88 21.91 26.96
N LYS A 67 49.38 22.36 28.10
CA LYS A 67 48.76 22.11 29.42
C LYS A 67 47.43 22.84 29.56
N GLU A 68 47.37 24.11 29.17
CA GLU A 68 46.12 24.89 29.21
C GLU A 68 45.06 24.30 28.29
N TYR A 69 45.44 23.83 27.10
CA TYR A 69 44.55 23.13 26.18
C TYR A 69 43.96 21.86 26.79
N LEU A 70 44.79 21.04 27.44
CA LEU A 70 44.33 19.82 28.13
C LEU A 70 43.37 20.16 29.28
N HIS A 71 43.70 21.18 30.08
CA HIS A 71 42.82 21.63 31.16
C HIS A 71 41.47 22.13 30.62
N ALA A 72 41.48 22.90 29.52
CA ALA A 72 40.26 23.34 28.85
C ALA A 72 39.43 22.16 28.30
N GLN A 73 40.07 21.13 27.74
CA GLN A 73 39.37 19.92 27.29
C GLN A 73 38.71 19.15 28.44
N GLU A 74 39.39 19.03 29.60
CA GLU A 74 38.81 18.38 30.78
C GLU A 74 37.61 19.15 31.32
N GLU A 75 37.64 20.48 31.27
CA GLU A 75 36.52 21.32 31.64
C GLU A 75 35.31 21.14 30.71
N VAL A 76 35.55 20.99 29.41
CA VAL A 76 34.50 20.63 28.44
C VAL A 76 33.90 19.26 28.77
N LYS A 77 34.71 18.26 29.12
CA LYS A 77 34.21 16.92 29.51
C LYS A 77 33.32 16.96 30.76
N ARG A 78 33.55 17.89 31.69
CA ARG A 78 32.65 18.08 32.84
C ARG A 78 31.24 18.48 32.39
N ILE A 79 31.12 19.33 31.37
CA ILE A 79 29.81 19.72 30.81
C ILE A 79 29.09 18.51 30.21
N GLN A 80 29.82 17.55 29.65
CA GLN A 80 29.26 16.31 29.09
C GLN A 80 28.69 15.35 30.14
N SER A 81 29.09 15.48 31.42
CA SER A 81 28.70 14.54 32.49
C SER A 81 27.39 14.89 33.21
N VAL A 82 26.85 16.10 33.00
CA VAL A 82 25.58 16.56 33.58
C VAL A 82 24.43 15.83 32.89
N PRO A 83 23.27 15.55 33.54
CA PRO A 83 22.13 14.92 32.87
C PRO A 83 21.82 15.59 31.52
N LEU A 84 21.96 14.79 30.46
CA LEU A 84 21.71 15.19 29.09
C LEU A 84 20.25 14.90 28.73
N VAL A 85 19.69 15.74 27.88
CA VAL A 85 18.37 15.57 27.29
C VAL A 85 18.56 15.21 25.83
N ILE A 86 17.86 14.19 25.35
CA ILE A 86 17.92 13.79 23.95
C ILE A 86 17.13 14.80 23.12
N GLY A 87 17.72 15.25 22.01
CA GLY A 87 17.10 16.07 21.00
C GLY A 87 17.45 15.60 19.59
N GLN A 88 16.89 16.27 18.60
CA GLN A 88 17.18 16.04 17.19
C GLN A 88 17.73 17.30 16.55
N PHE A 89 18.80 17.14 15.79
CA PHE A 89 19.35 18.23 14.98
C PHE A 89 18.46 18.49 13.78
N LEU A 90 18.06 19.74 13.54
CA LEU A 90 17.24 20.11 12.39
C LEU A 90 18.13 20.69 11.28
N GLU A 91 18.77 21.83 11.58
CA GLU A 91 19.53 22.60 10.59
C GLU A 91 20.66 23.39 11.25
N ALA A 92 21.78 23.54 10.54
CA ALA A 92 22.85 24.46 10.92
C ALA A 92 22.54 25.87 10.39
N VAL A 93 22.53 26.87 11.25
CA VAL A 93 22.34 28.27 10.83
C VAL A 93 23.70 28.90 10.53
N ASP A 94 24.62 28.76 11.50
CA ASP A 94 25.96 29.34 11.44
C ASP A 94 27.02 28.27 11.72
N GLN A 95 28.29 28.67 11.67
CA GLN A 95 29.39 27.80 12.11
C GLN A 95 29.23 27.34 13.57
N ASN A 96 28.75 28.16 14.50
CA ASN A 96 28.72 27.77 15.92
C ASN A 96 27.31 27.57 16.48
N THR A 97 26.30 27.63 15.62
CA THR A 97 24.90 27.67 16.05
C THR A 97 24.02 26.85 15.12
N GLY A 98 23.09 26.11 15.70
CA GLY A 98 22.14 25.28 14.98
C GLY A 98 20.79 25.26 15.66
N ILE A 99 19.77 24.81 14.93
CA ILE A 99 18.43 24.60 15.45
C ILE A 99 18.30 23.13 15.84
N VAL A 100 17.87 22.90 17.07
CA VAL A 100 17.59 21.56 17.60
C VAL A 100 16.14 21.47 18.06
N GLY A 101 15.49 20.36 17.76
CA GLY A 101 14.20 19.99 18.33
C GLY A 101 14.43 19.17 19.59
N SER A 102 13.96 19.65 20.74
CA SER A 102 13.92 18.82 21.95
C SER A 102 12.83 17.75 21.81
N THR A 103 12.98 16.64 22.51
CA THR A 103 11.93 15.61 22.65
C THR A 103 10.64 16.14 23.30
N THR A 104 10.71 17.31 23.95
CA THR A 104 9.54 18.05 24.45
C THR A 104 8.71 18.73 23.36
N GLY A 105 9.13 18.65 22.08
CA GLY A 105 8.42 19.21 20.92
C GLY A 105 8.70 20.69 20.65
N SER A 106 9.56 21.32 21.45
CA SER A 106 10.01 22.70 21.28
C SER A 106 11.33 22.76 20.49
N ASN A 107 11.39 23.70 19.55
CA ASN A 107 12.62 23.99 18.80
C ASN A 107 13.43 25.08 19.51
N TYR A 108 14.74 24.85 19.64
CA TYR A 108 15.67 25.77 20.29
C TYR A 108 16.78 26.17 19.32
N TYR A 109 17.18 27.44 19.38
CA TYR A 109 18.39 27.93 18.75
C TYR A 109 19.54 27.78 19.74
N VAL A 110 20.51 26.92 19.43
CA VAL A 110 21.51 26.45 20.40
C VAL A 110 22.92 26.54 19.86
N ARG A 111 23.87 26.77 20.78
CA ARG A 111 25.30 26.76 20.47
C ARG A 111 25.81 25.33 20.37
N ILE A 112 26.58 25.07 19.33
CA ILE A 112 27.25 23.79 19.07
C ILE A 112 28.61 23.80 19.75
N LEU A 113 28.94 22.74 20.50
CA LEU A 113 30.25 22.60 21.13
C LEU A 113 31.32 22.38 20.07
N SER A 114 32.43 23.11 20.17
CA SER A 114 33.51 23.10 19.17
C SER A 114 34.24 21.76 19.04
N THR A 115 34.08 20.85 20.00
CA THR A 115 34.72 19.52 19.97
C THR A 115 33.98 18.50 19.10
N ILE A 116 32.79 18.85 18.59
CA ILE A 116 31.93 17.93 17.86
C ILE A 116 32.27 17.98 16.37
N ASP A 117 32.34 16.81 15.75
CA ASP A 117 32.54 16.68 14.31
C ASP A 117 31.29 17.12 13.54
N ARG A 118 31.44 18.19 12.76
CA ARG A 118 30.37 18.82 11.98
C ARG A 118 29.82 17.91 10.89
N GLU A 119 30.63 17.00 10.36
CA GLU A 119 30.24 16.07 9.30
C GLU A 119 29.23 15.02 9.79
N LEU A 120 29.23 14.73 11.08
CA LEU A 120 28.28 13.82 11.73
C LEU A 120 26.93 14.51 12.01
N LEU A 121 26.90 15.85 12.06
CA LEU A 121 25.69 16.65 12.24
C LEU A 121 24.89 16.72 10.94
N LYS A 122 24.22 15.61 10.62
CA LYS A 122 23.24 15.54 9.53
C LYS A 122 21.85 15.95 10.03
N PRO A 123 21.00 16.50 9.16
CA PRO A 123 19.59 16.73 9.51
C PRO A 123 18.95 15.45 10.06
N SER A 124 18.18 15.59 11.14
CA SER A 124 17.56 14.50 11.90
C SER A 124 18.52 13.54 12.63
N ALA A 125 19.78 13.93 12.84
CA ALA A 125 20.68 13.21 13.74
C ALA A 125 20.23 13.35 15.21
N SER A 126 20.36 12.28 15.97
CA SER A 126 20.12 12.30 17.42
C SER A 126 21.29 13.00 18.12
N VAL A 127 20.98 14.00 18.93
CA VAL A 127 21.97 14.82 19.63
C VAL A 127 21.66 14.92 21.11
N ALA A 128 22.71 15.02 21.91
CA ALA A 128 22.61 15.27 23.33
C ALA A 128 22.63 16.78 23.61
N LEU A 129 21.60 17.25 24.30
CA LEU A 129 21.44 18.62 24.74
C LEU A 129 21.70 18.71 26.24
N HIS A 130 22.34 19.78 26.68
CA HIS A 130 22.47 20.05 28.10
C HIS A 130 21.13 20.48 28.72
N LYS A 131 20.71 19.89 29.83
CA LYS A 131 19.37 20.07 30.43
C LYS A 131 18.96 21.53 30.72
N HIS A 132 19.90 22.39 31.10
CA HIS A 132 19.58 23.77 31.51
C HIS A 132 19.86 24.83 30.45
N SER A 133 20.88 24.61 29.63
CA SER A 133 21.33 25.59 28.62
C SER A 133 20.90 25.21 27.21
N ASN A 134 20.37 23.99 27.02
CA ASN A 134 20.04 23.39 25.73
C ASN A 134 21.20 23.39 24.72
N ALA A 135 22.44 23.64 25.15
CA ALA A 135 23.60 23.59 24.28
C ALA A 135 23.79 22.17 23.73
N LEU A 136 24.21 22.05 22.46
CA LEU A 136 24.48 20.78 21.83
C LEU A 136 25.85 20.28 22.31
N VAL A 137 25.83 19.16 23.03
CA VAL A 137 26.99 18.63 23.78
C VAL A 137 27.69 17.51 23.03
N ASP A 138 26.92 16.60 22.45
CA ASP A 138 27.43 15.43 21.74
C ASP A 138 26.43 14.92 20.69
N VAL A 139 26.90 14.12 19.75
CA VAL A 139 26.05 13.39 18.80
C VAL A 139 25.89 11.97 19.32
N LEU A 140 24.64 11.57 19.53
CA LEU A 140 24.35 10.24 20.02
C LEU A 140 24.35 9.26 18.86
N PRO A 141 24.78 8.00 19.08
CA PRO A 141 24.50 6.95 18.12
C PRO A 141 22.98 6.87 17.90
N PRO A 142 22.57 6.48 16.69
CA PRO A 142 21.18 6.33 16.30
C PRO A 142 20.56 5.16 17.08
N GLU A 143 20.10 5.42 18.30
CA GLU A 143 19.25 4.47 19.02
C GLU A 143 17.87 4.54 18.37
N ALA A 144 17.43 3.42 17.78
CA ALA A 144 16.02 3.24 17.46
C ALA A 144 15.26 3.12 18.79
N ASP A 145 14.13 3.83 18.92
CA ASP A 145 13.24 3.64 20.06
C ASP A 145 12.92 2.15 20.22
N SER A 146 12.90 1.66 21.46
CA SER A 146 12.70 0.24 21.80
C SER A 146 11.43 -0.41 21.23
N SER A 147 10.50 0.39 20.68
CA SER A 147 9.31 -0.04 19.96
C SER A 147 9.60 -0.61 18.57
N ILE A 148 10.71 -0.20 17.92
CA ILE A 148 11.07 -0.65 16.58
C ILE A 148 11.87 -1.94 16.69
N SER A 149 11.17 -3.07 16.56
CA SER A 149 11.80 -4.39 16.44
C SER A 149 12.51 -4.50 15.08
N MET A 150 13.83 -4.29 15.09
CA MET A 150 14.66 -4.86 14.03
C MET A 150 14.69 -6.37 14.26
N LEU A 151 14.11 -7.10 13.32
CA LEU A 151 14.23 -8.56 13.31
C LEU A 151 15.70 -8.86 12.96
N GLN A 152 16.49 -9.17 13.98
CA GLN A 152 17.86 -9.63 13.79
C GLN A 152 17.85 -10.96 13.01
N ALA A 153 19.00 -11.37 12.49
CA ALA A 153 19.11 -12.59 11.69
C ALA A 153 18.54 -13.85 12.40
N ASP A 154 18.50 -13.85 13.73
CA ASP A 154 17.98 -14.93 14.58
C ASP A 154 16.44 -14.88 14.78
N GLU A 155 15.77 -13.77 14.46
CA GLU A 155 14.31 -13.63 14.53
C GLU A 155 13.64 -13.72 13.13
N LYS A 156 14.37 -14.17 12.11
CA LYS A 156 13.82 -14.34 10.76
C LYS A 156 12.64 -15.32 10.80
N PRO A 157 11.49 -14.96 10.21
CA PRO A 157 10.34 -15.85 10.17
C PRO A 157 10.66 -17.14 9.41
N ASP A 158 10.24 -18.28 9.97
CA ASP A 158 10.49 -19.62 9.44
C ASP A 158 9.67 -20.00 8.20
N ILE A 159 9.14 -19.03 7.45
CA ILE A 159 8.25 -19.31 6.31
C ILE A 159 9.06 -19.27 5.01
N GLN A 160 8.96 -20.31 4.19
CA GLN A 160 9.57 -20.37 2.86
C GLN A 160 8.55 -20.12 1.74
N TYR A 161 9.01 -19.77 0.54
CA TYR A 161 8.13 -19.68 -0.64
C TYR A 161 7.40 -20.99 -0.99
N SER A 162 7.98 -22.14 -0.62
CA SER A 162 7.40 -23.47 -0.77
C SER A 162 6.20 -23.71 0.16
N ASP A 163 6.18 -23.08 1.32
CA ASP A 163 5.07 -23.17 2.28
C ASP A 163 3.81 -22.44 1.78
N ILE A 164 4.00 -21.44 0.92
CA ILE A 164 2.92 -20.63 0.35
C ILE A 164 2.40 -21.37 -0.89
N GLY A 165 1.20 -21.93 -0.83
CA GLY A 165 0.58 -22.58 -1.99
C GLY A 165 0.04 -21.58 -3.01
N GLY A 166 0.34 -21.79 -4.30
CA GLY A 166 -0.14 -20.94 -5.38
C GLY A 166 0.49 -19.53 -5.41
N MET A 167 -0.28 -18.55 -5.93
CA MET A 167 0.12 -17.14 -6.10
C MET A 167 1.40 -16.95 -6.92
N ASP A 168 1.58 -17.74 -7.98
CA ASP A 168 2.82 -17.73 -8.78
C ASP A 168 3.09 -16.36 -9.41
N MET A 169 2.04 -15.66 -9.88
CA MET A 169 2.15 -14.32 -10.45
C MET A 169 2.62 -13.30 -9.39
N GLN A 170 1.98 -13.27 -8.21
CA GLN A 170 2.33 -12.34 -7.13
C GLN A 170 3.75 -12.61 -6.59
N LYS A 171 4.15 -13.88 -6.46
CA LYS A 171 5.50 -14.27 -6.06
C LYS A 171 6.55 -13.77 -7.06
N GLN A 172 6.27 -13.91 -8.35
CA GLN A 172 7.17 -13.44 -9.40
C GLN A 172 7.29 -11.92 -9.39
N GLU A 173 6.17 -11.19 -9.29
CA GLU A 173 6.16 -9.72 -9.23
C GLU A 173 6.94 -9.18 -8.02
N ILE A 174 6.78 -9.79 -6.84
CA ILE A 174 7.56 -9.37 -5.66
C ILE A 174 9.04 -9.68 -5.82
N ARG A 175 9.40 -10.84 -6.37
CA ARG A 175 10.81 -11.19 -6.63
C ARG A 175 11.46 -10.19 -7.57
N GLU A 176 10.77 -9.79 -8.63
CA GLU A 176 11.26 -8.78 -9.59
C GLU A 176 11.32 -7.37 -8.98
N ALA A 177 10.43 -7.04 -8.05
CA ALA A 177 10.39 -5.71 -7.44
C ALA A 177 11.35 -5.54 -6.25
N VAL A 178 11.62 -6.61 -5.49
CA VAL A 178 12.36 -6.55 -4.22
C VAL A 178 13.68 -7.33 -4.31
N GLU A 179 13.66 -8.60 -4.68
CA GLU A 179 14.87 -9.45 -4.65
C GLU A 179 15.85 -9.07 -5.76
N LEU A 180 15.36 -8.93 -7.00
CA LEU A 180 16.20 -8.70 -8.18
C LEU A 180 16.99 -7.38 -8.13
N PRO A 181 16.42 -6.24 -7.67
CA PRO A 181 17.18 -5.01 -7.50
C PRO A 181 18.24 -5.10 -6.40
N LEU A 182 18.05 -5.95 -5.38
CA LEU A 182 19.00 -6.11 -4.28
C LEU A 182 20.16 -7.02 -4.67
N THR A 183 19.93 -8.07 -5.44
CA THR A 183 20.98 -9.02 -5.85
C THR A 183 21.72 -8.57 -7.11
N HIS A 184 21.02 -7.96 -8.07
CA HIS A 184 21.54 -7.64 -9.41
C HIS A 184 21.24 -6.20 -9.82
N PHE A 185 21.61 -5.24 -8.98
CA PHE A 185 21.45 -3.81 -9.28
C PHE A 185 22.12 -3.36 -10.59
N GLU A 186 23.26 -3.97 -10.96
CA GLU A 186 23.99 -3.62 -12.18
C GLU A 186 23.18 -3.83 -13.46
N LEU A 187 22.28 -4.83 -13.50
CA LEU A 187 21.43 -5.08 -14.67
C LEU A 187 20.48 -3.91 -14.91
N TYR A 188 19.88 -3.36 -13.84
CA TYR A 188 19.01 -2.19 -13.95
C TYR A 188 19.77 -0.98 -14.47
N LYS A 189 21.00 -0.78 -13.96
CA LYS A 189 21.86 0.33 -14.38
C LYS A 189 22.32 0.22 -15.83
N GLN A 190 22.64 -0.98 -16.31
CA GLN A 190 23.04 -1.22 -17.70
C GLN A 190 21.88 -1.07 -18.68
N ILE A 191 20.68 -1.53 -18.29
CA ILE A 191 19.46 -1.38 -19.11
C ILE A 191 18.98 0.09 -19.09
N GLY A 192 19.30 0.85 -18.04
CA GLY A 192 18.88 2.23 -17.87
C GLY A 192 17.45 2.37 -17.36
N ILE A 193 16.97 1.38 -16.60
CA ILE A 193 15.66 1.40 -15.95
C ILE A 193 15.81 1.65 -14.45
N ASP A 194 14.98 2.55 -13.92
CA ASP A 194 14.95 2.79 -12.48
C ASP A 194 14.27 1.62 -11.76
N PRO A 195 14.92 1.02 -10.74
CA PRO A 195 14.28 -0.01 -9.95
C PRO A 195 13.14 0.60 -9.12
N PRO A 196 12.02 -0.13 -8.93
CA PRO A 196 10.88 0.38 -8.17
C PRO A 196 11.28 0.71 -6.73
N ARG A 197 10.81 1.85 -6.20
CA ARG A 197 11.13 2.29 -4.83
C ARG A 197 10.32 1.55 -3.78
N GLY A 198 9.02 1.46 -4.02
CA GLY A 198 8.08 0.83 -3.11
C GLY A 198 7.09 -0.10 -3.80
N VAL A 199 6.63 -1.08 -3.02
CA VAL A 199 5.64 -2.07 -3.43
C VAL A 199 4.44 -1.97 -2.49
N LEU A 200 3.25 -1.83 -3.06
CA LEU A 200 1.98 -1.88 -2.35
C LEU A 200 1.30 -3.22 -2.60
N MET A 201 1.06 -3.99 -1.55
CA MET A 201 0.26 -5.20 -1.56
C MET A 201 -1.15 -4.91 -1.06
N TYR A 202 -2.16 -5.18 -1.88
CA TYR A 202 -3.56 -4.94 -1.50
C TYR A 202 -4.47 -6.10 -1.88
N GLY A 203 -5.60 -6.24 -1.17
CA GLY A 203 -6.59 -7.28 -1.42
C GLY A 203 -7.42 -7.60 -0.17
N PRO A 204 -8.39 -8.50 -0.23
CA PRO A 204 -9.10 -8.98 0.96
C PRO A 204 -8.17 -9.54 2.04
N PRO A 205 -8.59 -9.50 3.32
CA PRO A 205 -7.85 -10.14 4.40
C PRO A 205 -7.76 -11.66 4.17
N GLY A 206 -6.73 -12.30 4.74
CA GLY A 206 -6.59 -13.76 4.66
C GLY A 206 -6.02 -14.32 3.34
N CYS A 207 -5.58 -13.46 2.41
CA CYS A 207 -4.92 -13.89 1.16
C CYS A 207 -3.38 -14.03 1.27
N GLY A 208 -2.82 -13.97 2.48
CA GLY A 208 -1.39 -14.27 2.69
C GLY A 208 -0.41 -13.13 2.39
N LYS A 209 -0.85 -11.86 2.33
CA LYS A 209 0.03 -10.68 2.14
C LYS A 209 1.17 -10.61 3.16
N THR A 210 0.85 -10.68 4.44
CA THR A 210 1.84 -10.72 5.53
C THR A 210 2.71 -11.99 5.48
N MET A 211 2.14 -13.12 5.05
CA MET A 211 2.88 -14.38 4.91
C MET A 211 3.91 -14.31 3.79
N LEU A 212 3.56 -13.68 2.66
CA LEU A 212 4.47 -13.51 1.53
C LEU A 212 5.61 -12.54 1.86
N ALA A 213 5.34 -11.43 2.54
CA ALA A 213 6.39 -10.54 3.03
C ALA A 213 7.38 -11.25 3.97
N LYS A 214 6.87 -12.11 4.88
CA LYS A 214 7.71 -12.92 5.76
C LYS A 214 8.57 -13.92 4.97
N ALA A 215 8.04 -14.54 3.92
CA ALA A 215 8.82 -15.44 3.07
C ALA A 215 9.93 -14.69 2.32
N VAL A 216 9.65 -13.49 1.80
CA VAL A 216 10.65 -12.63 1.16
C VAL A 216 11.77 -12.31 2.16
N ALA A 217 11.43 -11.89 3.38
CA ALA A 217 12.39 -11.59 4.43
C ALA A 217 13.36 -12.75 4.73
N ARG A 218 12.86 -13.99 4.67
CA ARG A 218 13.68 -15.19 4.89
C ARG A 218 14.64 -15.47 3.72
N HIS A 219 14.17 -15.30 2.48
CA HIS A 219 14.98 -15.55 1.28
C HIS A 219 16.01 -14.45 1.02
N THR A 220 15.77 -13.24 1.52
CA THR A 220 16.71 -12.12 1.39
C THR A 220 17.77 -12.12 2.49
N THR A 221 19.00 -11.73 2.13
CA THR A 221 20.09 -11.46 3.09
C THR A 221 20.03 -10.05 3.68
N ALA A 222 19.14 -9.20 3.16
CA ALA A 222 18.93 -7.83 3.62
C ALA A 222 18.37 -7.75 5.05
N ALA A 223 18.62 -6.63 5.73
CA ALA A 223 17.99 -6.33 7.00
C ALA A 223 16.48 -6.19 6.80
N PHE A 224 15.66 -6.77 7.70
CA PHE A 224 14.21 -6.71 7.59
C PHE A 224 13.63 -5.98 8.80
N ILE A 225 13.03 -4.82 8.55
CA ILE A 225 12.43 -3.96 9.57
C ILE A 225 10.92 -4.09 9.43
N ARG A 226 10.26 -4.67 10.44
CA ARG A 226 8.81 -4.84 10.47
C ARG A 226 8.20 -3.79 11.38
N VAL A 227 7.24 -3.03 10.85
CA VAL A 227 6.47 -2.06 11.63
C VAL A 227 4.98 -2.25 11.35
N VAL A 228 4.14 -2.13 12.38
CA VAL A 228 2.68 -2.13 12.20
C VAL A 228 2.20 -0.68 12.07
N GLY A 229 1.33 -0.39 11.11
CA GLY A 229 0.84 0.96 10.84
C GLY A 229 0.22 1.65 12.06
N SER A 230 -0.42 0.89 12.94
CA SER A 230 -0.97 1.39 14.20
C SER A 230 0.08 1.82 15.23
N GLU A 231 1.32 1.30 15.17
CA GLU A 231 2.40 1.66 16.10
C GLU A 231 2.89 3.10 15.93
N PHE A 232 2.70 3.69 14.75
CA PHE A 232 3.06 5.08 14.52
C PHE A 232 2.13 6.07 15.23
N VAL A 233 0.91 5.65 15.58
CA VAL A 233 -0.08 6.50 16.25
C VAL A 233 0.13 6.41 17.76
N GLN A 234 0.88 7.37 18.31
CA GLN A 234 1.20 7.45 19.73
C GLN A 234 0.33 8.47 20.48
N LYS A 235 0.26 8.32 21.81
CA LYS A 235 -0.49 9.24 22.68
C LYS A 235 0.16 10.63 22.75
N TYR A 236 1.48 10.71 22.60
CA TYR A 236 2.23 11.95 22.70
C TYR A 236 2.35 12.62 21.33
N LEU A 237 2.06 13.93 21.28
CA LEU A 237 2.18 14.71 20.04
C LEU A 237 3.64 14.79 19.60
N GLY A 238 3.88 14.56 18.31
CA GLY A 238 5.21 14.65 17.68
C GLY A 238 6.05 13.38 17.79
N GLU A 239 5.62 12.39 18.57
CA GLU A 239 6.32 11.10 18.68
C GLU A 239 6.19 10.27 17.41
N GLY A 240 5.01 10.28 16.77
CA GLY A 240 4.77 9.55 15.52
C GLY A 240 5.71 9.96 14.37
N PRO A 241 5.79 11.25 13.99
CA PRO A 241 6.73 11.72 12.96
C PRO A 241 8.21 11.48 13.32
N ARG A 242 8.56 11.51 14.60
CA ARG A 242 9.91 11.14 15.05
C ARG A 242 10.19 9.65 14.80
N MET A 243 9.25 8.78 15.16
CA MET A 243 9.37 7.33 14.95
C MET A 243 9.52 6.98 13.46
N VAL A 244 8.78 7.66 12.57
CA VAL A 244 8.94 7.48 11.11
C VAL A 244 10.37 7.78 10.66
N ARG A 245 10.94 8.92 11.08
CA ARG A 245 12.32 9.29 10.76
C ARG A 245 13.32 8.28 11.30
N ASP A 246 13.10 7.80 12.50
CA ASP A 246 13.99 6.84 13.16
C ASP A 246 13.98 5.49 12.41
N VAL A 247 12.81 4.98 11.95
CA VAL A 247 12.70 3.76 11.13
C VAL A 247 13.49 3.89 9.81
N PHE A 248 13.34 5.00 9.09
CA PHE A 248 14.03 5.19 7.81
C PHE A 248 15.53 5.42 7.97
N ARG A 249 15.96 6.13 9.03
CA ARG A 249 17.38 6.29 9.37
C ARG A 249 18.02 4.93 9.67
N LEU A 250 17.34 4.10 10.44
CA LEU A 250 17.77 2.74 10.77
C LEU A 250 17.92 1.84 9.54
N ALA A 251 16.99 1.96 8.59
CA ALA A 251 17.07 1.24 7.32
C ALA A 251 18.25 1.70 6.46
N LYS A 252 18.58 3.00 6.50
CA LYS A 252 19.70 3.57 5.75
C LYS A 252 21.05 3.09 6.27
N GLU A 253 21.20 3.00 7.60
CA GLU A 253 22.41 2.51 8.25
C GLU A 253 22.62 1.01 8.04
N ASN A 254 21.53 0.24 8.04
CA ASN A 254 21.56 -1.21 7.81
C ASN A 254 21.36 -1.60 6.33
N SER A 255 21.64 -0.69 5.39
CA SER A 255 21.48 -0.94 3.95
C SER A 255 22.43 -2.06 3.48
N PRO A 256 21.95 -3.07 2.71
CA PRO A 256 20.62 -3.20 2.10
C PRO A 256 19.53 -3.61 3.10
N ALA A 257 18.39 -2.90 3.06
CA ALA A 257 17.29 -3.09 4.01
C ALA A 257 15.90 -3.10 3.34
N ILE A 258 14.98 -3.85 3.93
CA ILE A 258 13.57 -3.92 3.54
C ILE A 258 12.73 -3.44 4.72
N ILE A 259 11.92 -2.40 4.48
CA ILE A 259 10.94 -1.89 5.45
C ILE A 259 9.59 -2.49 5.08
N PHE A 260 9.01 -3.28 5.98
CA PHE A 260 7.67 -3.83 5.82
C PHE A 260 6.71 -3.13 6.78
N VAL A 261 5.74 -2.40 6.22
CA VAL A 261 4.66 -1.75 6.96
C VAL A 261 3.36 -2.50 6.72
N ASP A 262 2.85 -3.14 7.77
CA ASP A 262 1.53 -3.79 7.72
C ASP A 262 0.42 -2.80 8.14
N GLU A 263 -0.81 -3.02 7.71
CA GLU A 263 -1.98 -2.19 8.09
C GLU A 263 -1.78 -0.68 7.89
N ILE A 264 -1.23 -0.28 6.73
CA ILE A 264 -0.98 1.14 6.42
C ILE A 264 -2.28 1.98 6.35
N ASP A 265 -3.44 1.35 6.23
CA ASP A 265 -4.75 1.99 6.30
C ASP A 265 -5.05 2.65 7.66
N ALA A 266 -4.29 2.33 8.72
CA ALA A 266 -4.36 3.05 9.98
C ALA A 266 -3.86 4.51 9.90
N ILE A 267 -2.94 4.81 8.98
CA ILE A 267 -2.30 6.14 8.85
C ILE A 267 -2.72 6.82 7.54
N ALA A 268 -2.88 6.05 6.47
CA ALA A 268 -2.99 6.56 5.11
C ALA A 268 -4.44 6.73 4.65
N THR A 269 -5.32 7.29 5.48
CA THR A 269 -6.73 7.47 5.11
C THR A 269 -6.96 8.72 4.25
N LYS A 270 -7.85 8.66 3.25
CA LYS A 270 -8.19 9.82 2.39
C LYS A 270 -8.94 10.95 3.13
N ARG A 271 -9.57 10.65 4.27
CA ARG A 271 -10.49 11.55 4.97
C ARG A 271 -9.84 12.04 6.25
N PHE A 272 -9.36 13.29 6.23
CA PHE A 272 -8.91 13.97 7.44
C PHE A 272 -9.90 15.09 7.77
N ASP A 273 -10.62 14.93 8.87
CA ASP A 273 -11.38 16.03 9.46
C ASP A 273 -10.42 16.89 10.27
N ALA A 274 -10.09 18.07 9.74
CA ALA A 274 -9.16 19.01 10.37
C ALA A 274 -9.63 19.54 11.73
N GLN A 275 -10.79 19.13 12.24
CA GLN A 275 -11.34 19.55 13.52
C GLN A 275 -10.80 18.72 14.71
N THR A 276 -10.40 17.47 14.49
CA THR A 276 -9.92 16.61 15.57
C THR A 276 -8.40 16.69 15.70
N GLY A 277 -7.89 16.88 16.92
CA GLY A 277 -6.43 16.88 17.19
C GLY A 277 -5.73 15.57 16.84
N ALA A 278 -6.43 14.43 16.96
CA ALA A 278 -5.91 13.10 16.61
C ALA A 278 -5.68 12.95 15.10
N ASP A 279 -6.65 13.37 14.27
CA ASP A 279 -6.54 13.27 12.81
C ASP A 279 -5.42 14.16 12.26
N ARG A 280 -5.18 15.32 12.88
CA ARG A 280 -4.03 16.18 12.55
C ARG A 280 -2.68 15.51 12.83
N GLU A 281 -2.61 14.67 13.86
CA GLU A 281 -1.39 13.93 14.17
C GLU A 281 -1.12 12.84 13.12
N VAL A 282 -2.16 12.08 12.76
CA VAL A 282 -2.08 11.07 11.69
C VAL A 282 -1.67 11.71 10.36
N GLN A 283 -2.23 12.88 10.05
CA GLN A 283 -1.83 13.64 8.86
C GLN A 283 -0.35 14.05 8.88
N ARG A 284 0.18 14.48 10.04
CA ARG A 284 1.61 14.80 10.18
C ARG A 284 2.50 13.57 9.99
N ILE A 285 2.09 12.42 10.52
CA ILE A 285 2.79 11.14 10.33
C ILE A 285 2.82 10.77 8.84
N LEU A 286 1.68 10.87 8.14
CA LEU A 286 1.58 10.58 6.71
C LEU A 286 2.49 11.50 5.88
N LEU A 287 2.49 12.80 6.14
CA LEU A 287 3.36 13.76 5.45
C LEU A 287 4.83 13.44 5.67
N GLU A 288 5.22 13.07 6.90
CA GLU A 288 6.59 12.68 7.19
C GLU A 288 6.99 11.40 6.47
N LEU A 289 6.12 10.38 6.43
CA LEU A 289 6.33 9.15 5.67
C LEU A 289 6.55 9.45 4.19
N LEU A 290 5.73 10.33 3.60
CA LEU A 290 5.87 10.76 2.21
C LEU A 290 7.20 11.49 1.95
N ASN A 291 7.58 12.41 2.84
CA ASN A 291 8.82 13.16 2.73
C ASN A 291 10.05 12.23 2.81
N GLN A 292 10.05 11.26 3.73
CA GLN A 292 11.14 10.30 3.85
C GLN A 292 11.22 9.38 2.63
N MET A 293 10.08 8.96 2.07
CA MET A 293 10.07 8.14 0.83
C MET A 293 10.64 8.89 -0.38
N ASP A 294 10.31 10.17 -0.54
CA ASP A 294 10.83 11.00 -1.63
C ASP A 294 12.32 11.35 -1.45
N GLY A 295 12.79 11.41 -0.20
CA GLY A 295 14.16 11.76 0.17
C GLY A 295 15.21 10.66 -0.06
N PHE A 296 14.84 9.48 -0.57
CA PHE A 296 15.80 8.43 -0.86
C PHE A 296 16.53 8.67 -2.19
N ASP A 297 17.83 8.92 -2.10
CA ASP A 297 18.72 8.86 -3.26
C ASP A 297 18.67 7.45 -3.89
N GLN A 298 18.78 7.37 -5.23
CA GLN A 298 18.79 6.11 -5.98
C GLN A 298 19.96 5.18 -5.59
N THR A 299 20.94 5.71 -4.88
CA THR A 299 22.14 5.01 -4.42
C THR A 299 21.89 4.11 -3.22
N THR A 300 20.83 4.34 -2.45
CA THR A 300 20.54 3.56 -1.23
C THR A 300 19.63 2.38 -1.54
N ASN A 301 20.08 1.16 -1.22
CA ASN A 301 19.37 -0.09 -1.47
C ASN A 301 18.32 -0.37 -0.37
N VAL A 302 17.44 0.60 -0.14
CA VAL A 302 16.30 0.49 0.78
C VAL A 302 15.03 0.29 -0.03
N LYS A 303 14.26 -0.76 0.28
CA LYS A 303 12.98 -1.07 -0.36
C LYS A 303 11.85 -1.02 0.65
N VAL A 304 10.73 -0.39 0.27
CA VAL A 304 9.56 -0.28 1.15
C VAL A 304 8.45 -1.18 0.61
N ILE A 305 7.95 -2.07 1.46
CA ILE A 305 6.80 -2.93 1.19
C ILE A 305 5.68 -2.50 2.13
N MET A 306 4.54 -2.09 1.57
CA MET A 306 3.36 -1.73 2.35
C MET A 306 2.24 -2.73 2.08
N ALA A 307 1.53 -3.16 3.12
CA ALA A 307 0.35 -4.00 3.00
C ALA A 307 -0.91 -3.27 3.48
N THR A 308 -1.98 -3.37 2.71
CA THR A 308 -3.31 -2.88 3.10
C THR A 308 -4.40 -3.89 2.80
N ASN A 309 -5.47 -3.88 3.59
CA ASN A 309 -6.70 -4.60 3.27
C ASN A 309 -7.69 -3.74 2.45
N ARG A 310 -7.50 -2.42 2.44
CA ARG A 310 -8.46 -1.44 1.93
C ARG A 310 -7.79 -0.43 1.00
N ALA A 311 -7.65 -0.79 -0.28
CA ALA A 311 -7.06 0.11 -1.27
C ALA A 311 -7.96 1.33 -1.59
N ASP A 312 -9.27 1.23 -1.33
CA ASP A 312 -10.27 2.28 -1.54
C ASP A 312 -10.04 3.49 -0.61
N THR A 313 -9.61 3.24 0.63
CA THR A 313 -9.40 4.27 1.65
C THR A 313 -8.04 4.94 1.59
N LEU A 314 -7.09 4.43 0.79
CA LEU A 314 -5.71 4.92 0.76
C LEU A 314 -5.54 6.28 0.08
N ASP A 315 -4.79 7.20 0.69
CA ASP A 315 -4.45 8.48 0.08
C ASP A 315 -3.80 8.30 -1.32
N PRO A 316 -4.35 8.90 -2.40
CA PRO A 316 -3.74 8.85 -3.73
C PRO A 316 -2.32 9.43 -3.79
N ALA A 317 -1.92 10.28 -2.83
CA ALA A 317 -0.57 10.83 -2.74
C ALA A 317 0.51 9.74 -2.59
N LEU A 318 0.21 8.64 -1.90
CA LEU A 318 1.13 7.50 -1.77
C LEU A 318 1.31 6.73 -3.08
N LEU A 319 0.29 6.75 -3.94
CA LEU A 319 0.23 5.98 -5.19
C LEU A 319 0.90 6.69 -6.37
N ARG A 320 1.49 7.87 -6.13
CA ARG A 320 2.18 8.66 -7.15
C ARG A 320 3.50 7.96 -7.54
N PRO A 321 3.86 7.93 -8.85
CA PRO A 321 5.16 7.41 -9.28
C PRO A 321 6.31 8.14 -8.57
N GLY A 322 7.34 7.38 -8.19
CA GLY A 322 8.45 7.80 -7.33
C GLY A 322 8.32 7.34 -5.87
N ARG A 323 7.12 6.89 -5.46
CA ARG A 323 6.81 6.38 -4.11
C ARG A 323 6.46 4.89 -4.16
N LEU A 324 5.17 4.57 -4.40
CA LEU A 324 4.68 3.20 -4.56
C LEU A 324 4.46 2.90 -6.05
N ASP A 325 5.56 2.52 -6.72
CA ASP A 325 5.56 2.28 -8.17
C ASP A 325 4.86 0.97 -8.55
N ARG A 326 4.99 -0.06 -7.70
CA ARG A 326 4.40 -1.38 -7.94
C ARG A 326 3.19 -1.61 -7.05
N LYS A 327 2.09 -2.05 -7.65
CA LYS A 327 0.83 -2.37 -6.97
C LYS A 327 0.49 -3.82 -7.28
N ILE A 328 0.48 -4.65 -6.26
CA ILE A 328 0.28 -6.10 -6.38
C ILE A 328 -1.06 -6.44 -5.73
N GLU A 329 -1.96 -6.96 -6.55
CA GLU A 329 -3.28 -7.39 -6.11
C GLU A 329 -3.27 -8.86 -5.67
N PHE A 330 -3.90 -9.09 -4.52
CA PHE A 330 -4.13 -10.41 -3.96
C PHE A 330 -5.62 -10.76 -4.11
N PRO A 331 -6.03 -11.36 -5.24
CA PRO A 331 -7.39 -11.82 -5.41
C PRO A 331 -7.66 -13.04 -4.50
N LEU A 332 -8.93 -13.37 -4.34
CA LEU A 332 -9.33 -14.65 -3.72
C LEU A 332 -8.82 -15.82 -4.58
N PRO A 333 -8.46 -16.95 -3.96
CA PRO A 333 -7.83 -18.05 -4.68
C PRO A 333 -8.78 -18.75 -5.65
N ASP A 334 -8.32 -18.92 -6.89
CA ASP A 334 -9.00 -19.72 -7.92
C ASP A 334 -9.01 -21.21 -7.56
N ARG A 335 -9.89 -22.02 -8.20
CA ARG A 335 -9.94 -23.48 -8.00
C ARG A 335 -8.55 -24.15 -8.09
N ARG A 336 -7.72 -23.73 -9.05
CA ARG A 336 -6.34 -24.23 -9.19
C ARG A 336 -5.47 -23.85 -7.99
N GLN A 337 -5.56 -22.60 -7.54
CA GLN A 337 -4.79 -22.10 -6.40
C GLN A 337 -5.28 -22.71 -5.08
N LYS A 338 -6.59 -22.88 -4.88
CA LYS A 338 -7.17 -23.60 -3.74
C LYS A 338 -6.55 -24.99 -3.59
N ARG A 339 -6.49 -25.77 -4.69
CA ARG A 339 -5.86 -27.10 -4.67
C ARG A 339 -4.41 -27.04 -4.18
N LEU A 340 -3.63 -26.07 -4.66
CA LEU A 340 -2.23 -25.89 -4.24
C LEU A 340 -2.13 -25.50 -2.76
N ILE A 341 -2.99 -24.61 -2.28
CA ILE A 341 -3.03 -24.19 -0.86
C ILE A 341 -3.40 -25.37 0.04
N PHE A 342 -4.43 -26.15 -0.33
CA PHE A 342 -4.76 -27.39 0.38
C PHE A 342 -3.55 -28.31 0.41
N SER A 343 -2.92 -28.59 -0.74
CA SER A 343 -1.76 -29.49 -0.82
C SER A 343 -0.59 -29.07 0.08
N THR A 344 -0.26 -27.78 0.17
CA THR A 344 0.88 -27.33 1.00
C THR A 344 0.58 -27.39 2.49
N ILE A 345 -0.65 -27.05 2.89
CA ILE A 345 -1.08 -27.12 4.29
C ILE A 345 -1.24 -28.58 4.71
N THR A 346 -1.84 -29.41 3.85
CA THR A 346 -2.10 -30.82 4.14
C THR A 346 -0.84 -31.65 4.25
N ALA A 347 0.22 -31.29 3.51
CA ALA A 347 1.52 -31.98 3.59
C ALA A 347 2.14 -31.95 5.00
N LYS A 348 1.73 -31.03 5.88
CA LYS A 348 2.23 -30.91 7.26
C LYS A 348 1.44 -31.74 8.28
N MET A 349 0.30 -32.32 7.90
CA MET A 349 -0.57 -33.10 8.79
C MET A 349 -0.69 -34.56 8.33
N ASN A 350 -1.07 -35.44 9.25
CA ASN A 350 -1.32 -36.85 8.94
C ASN A 350 -2.77 -37.03 8.46
N LEU A 351 -2.96 -37.21 7.15
CA LEU A 351 -4.27 -37.53 6.57
C LEU A 351 -4.41 -39.04 6.35
N SER A 352 -5.64 -39.53 6.45
CA SER A 352 -6.02 -40.85 5.94
C SER A 352 -5.98 -40.88 4.40
N GLU A 353 -5.69 -42.05 3.83
CA GLU A 353 -5.73 -42.28 2.36
C GLU A 353 -7.13 -42.07 1.76
N GLU A 354 -8.18 -42.11 2.60
CA GLU A 354 -9.56 -41.88 2.19
C GLU A 354 -9.92 -40.40 1.97
N VAL A 355 -9.04 -39.45 2.31
CA VAL A 355 -9.36 -38.02 2.21
C VAL A 355 -9.10 -37.51 0.79
N ASP A 356 -10.17 -37.25 0.05
CA ASP A 356 -10.08 -36.57 -1.24
C ASP A 356 -10.19 -35.05 -1.08
N LEU A 357 -9.11 -34.33 -1.40
CA LEU A 357 -9.06 -32.87 -1.37
C LEU A 357 -9.78 -32.24 -2.56
N GLU A 358 -9.96 -32.97 -3.67
CA GLU A 358 -10.60 -32.45 -4.88
C GLU A 358 -12.08 -32.13 -4.64
N ASP A 359 -12.75 -32.92 -3.80
CA ASP A 359 -14.15 -32.72 -3.42
C ASP A 359 -14.38 -31.37 -2.75
N TYR A 360 -13.47 -30.95 -1.86
CA TYR A 360 -13.56 -29.66 -1.17
C TYR A 360 -13.19 -28.50 -2.08
N VAL A 361 -12.25 -28.71 -3.02
CA VAL A 361 -11.84 -27.71 -4.00
C VAL A 361 -12.92 -27.46 -5.07
N ALA A 362 -13.71 -28.49 -5.41
CA ALA A 362 -14.76 -28.41 -6.42
C ALA A 362 -15.99 -27.59 -5.97
N ARG A 363 -16.16 -27.36 -4.66
CA ARG A 363 -17.26 -26.57 -4.11
C ARG A 363 -17.16 -25.10 -4.56
N PRO A 364 -18.29 -24.46 -4.92
CA PRO A 364 -18.31 -23.10 -5.47
C PRO A 364 -18.08 -22.00 -4.43
N ASP A 365 -17.88 -22.36 -3.15
CA ASP A 365 -17.76 -21.42 -2.06
C ASP A 365 -16.52 -20.52 -2.22
N ARG A 366 -16.71 -19.23 -1.91
CA ARG A 366 -15.63 -18.23 -1.91
C ARG A 366 -14.88 -18.35 -0.58
N ILE A 367 -13.73 -19.01 -0.63
CA ILE A 367 -12.88 -19.27 0.54
C ILE A 367 -11.55 -18.56 0.38
N SER A 368 -11.06 -17.93 1.45
CA SER A 368 -9.73 -17.33 1.50
C SER A 368 -8.66 -18.37 1.89
N GLY A 369 -7.37 -18.02 1.71
CA GLY A 369 -6.27 -18.88 2.15
C GLY A 369 -6.27 -19.11 3.66
N ALA A 370 -6.66 -18.09 4.45
CA ALA A 370 -6.83 -18.21 5.89
C ALA A 370 -7.96 -19.18 6.26
N ASP A 371 -9.08 -19.15 5.55
CA ASP A 371 -10.20 -20.08 5.79
C ASP A 371 -9.80 -21.53 5.50
N ILE A 372 -9.03 -21.77 4.44
CA ILE A 372 -8.49 -23.11 4.13
C ILE A 372 -7.62 -23.62 5.27
N ASN A 373 -6.75 -22.76 5.83
CA ASN A 373 -5.94 -23.12 6.98
C ASN A 373 -6.80 -23.39 8.22
N ALA A 374 -7.82 -22.57 8.47
CA ALA A 374 -8.77 -22.78 9.57
C ALA A 374 -9.53 -24.13 9.44
N ILE A 375 -9.93 -24.52 8.22
CA ILE A 375 -10.58 -25.82 7.94
C ILE A 375 -9.65 -26.97 8.31
N CYS A 376 -8.37 -26.90 7.90
CA CYS A 376 -7.39 -27.93 8.23
C CYS A 376 -7.11 -27.98 9.73
N GLN A 377 -7.02 -26.84 10.40
CA GLN A 377 -6.82 -26.75 11.85
C GLN A 377 -8.00 -27.32 12.64
N GLU A 378 -9.24 -26.98 12.27
CA GLU A 378 -10.44 -27.53 12.91
C GLU A 378 -10.56 -29.04 12.69
N ALA A 379 -10.27 -29.53 11.48
CA ALA A 379 -10.24 -30.97 11.21
C ALA A 379 -9.21 -31.70 12.09
N GLY A 380 -8.02 -31.12 12.25
CA GLY A 380 -7.00 -31.61 13.18
C GLY A 380 -7.47 -31.61 14.64
N MET A 381 -8.11 -30.53 15.09
CA MET A 381 -8.65 -30.43 16.44
C MET A 381 -9.76 -31.45 16.72
N HIS A 382 -10.58 -31.79 15.73
CA HIS A 382 -11.58 -32.86 15.85
C HIS A 382 -10.92 -34.23 16.04
N ALA A 383 -9.86 -34.54 15.29
CA ALA A 383 -9.10 -35.77 15.48
C ALA A 383 -8.47 -35.83 16.88
N VAL A 384 -7.91 -34.72 17.37
CA VAL A 384 -7.33 -34.61 18.72
C VAL A 384 -8.39 -34.81 19.81
N ARG A 385 -9.59 -34.21 19.68
CA ARG A 385 -10.70 -34.40 20.64
C ARG A 385 -11.15 -35.86 20.75
N GLU A 386 -11.02 -36.62 19.66
CA GLU A 386 -11.33 -38.04 19.62
C GLU A 386 -10.11 -38.94 19.97
N ASN A 387 -9.00 -38.35 20.43
CA ASN A 387 -7.73 -39.01 20.76
C ASN A 387 -7.13 -39.82 19.59
N ARG A 388 -7.24 -39.30 18.36
CA ARG A 388 -6.68 -39.91 17.14
C ARG A 388 -5.47 -39.12 16.63
N TYR A 389 -4.47 -39.83 16.10
CA TYR A 389 -3.26 -39.25 15.50
C TYR A 389 -3.37 -38.97 13.98
N ILE A 390 -4.46 -39.41 13.35
CA ILE A 390 -4.72 -39.31 11.91
C ILE A 390 -6.08 -38.65 11.70
N VAL A 391 -6.14 -37.70 10.77
CA VAL A 391 -7.37 -36.99 10.40
C VAL A 391 -8.16 -37.82 9.39
N LEU A 392 -9.45 -38.04 9.66
CA LEU A 392 -10.36 -38.78 8.79
C LEU A 392 -11.20 -37.82 7.94
N ALA A 393 -11.78 -38.32 6.83
CA ALA A 393 -12.66 -37.53 5.96
C ALA A 393 -13.87 -36.92 6.71
N LYS A 394 -14.38 -37.62 7.74
CA LYS A 394 -15.47 -37.12 8.60
C LYS A 394 -15.08 -35.87 9.37
N ASP A 395 -13.81 -35.74 9.77
CA ASP A 395 -13.31 -34.57 10.51
C ASP A 395 -13.17 -33.37 9.58
N PHE A 396 -12.69 -33.59 8.35
CA PHE A 396 -12.63 -32.58 7.30
C PHE A 396 -14.01 -32.02 6.95
N GLU A 397 -15.01 -32.90 6.83
CA GLU A 397 -16.39 -32.47 6.56
C GLU A 397 -16.99 -31.65 7.71
N LYS A 398 -16.70 -32.00 8.97
CA LYS A 398 -17.09 -31.20 10.14
C LYS A 398 -16.37 -29.84 10.14
N GLY A 399 -15.06 -29.82 9.89
CA GLY A 399 -14.25 -28.59 9.83
C GLY A 399 -14.71 -27.64 8.73
N TYR A 400 -15.06 -28.17 7.55
CA TYR A 400 -15.60 -27.39 6.44
C TYR A 400 -16.93 -26.70 6.82
N LYS A 401 -17.88 -27.45 7.40
CA LYS A 401 -19.20 -26.93 7.80
C LYS A 401 -19.14 -25.90 8.93
N ASN A 402 -18.18 -26.06 9.85
CA ASN A 402 -18.04 -25.14 10.98
C ASN A 402 -17.47 -23.78 10.57
N ASN A 403 -16.48 -23.78 9.68
CA ASN A 403 -15.80 -22.56 9.26
C ASN A 403 -16.52 -21.83 8.12
N ILE A 404 -17.14 -22.57 7.20
CA ILE A 404 -17.94 -21.99 6.12
C ILE A 404 -19.40 -22.01 6.57
N LYS A 405 -19.81 -20.92 7.21
CA LYS A 405 -21.23 -20.63 7.36
C LYS A 405 -21.76 -20.37 5.96
N LYS A 406 -22.74 -21.13 5.51
CA LYS A 406 -23.53 -20.71 4.35
C LYS A 406 -24.19 -19.41 4.75
N ASP A 407 -23.76 -18.31 4.13
CA ASP A 407 -24.65 -17.19 3.95
C ASP A 407 -25.75 -17.71 3.02
N GLU A 408 -26.78 -18.32 3.58
CA GLU A 408 -28.06 -18.52 2.90
C GLU A 408 -28.71 -17.13 2.70
N SER A 409 -28.02 -16.22 2.02
CA SER A 409 -28.72 -15.43 1.03
C SER A 409 -29.09 -16.42 -0.06
N GLU A 410 -30.16 -17.19 0.18
CA GLU A 410 -30.86 -17.88 -0.89
C GLU A 410 -31.12 -16.80 -1.94
N HIS A 411 -30.33 -16.80 -3.00
CA HIS A 411 -30.85 -16.39 -4.28
C HIS A 411 -31.90 -17.46 -4.59
N GLU A 412 -33.06 -17.34 -3.93
CA GLU A 412 -34.26 -18.07 -4.26
C GLU A 412 -34.35 -18.02 -5.77
N PHE A 413 -34.61 -19.19 -6.33
CA PHE A 413 -34.54 -19.54 -7.73
C PHE A 413 -35.43 -18.60 -8.58
N TYR A 414 -35.03 -17.35 -8.75
CA TYR A 414 -35.71 -16.38 -9.59
C TYR A 414 -35.51 -16.88 -11.02
N ASN A 415 -36.62 -17.32 -11.62
CA ASN A 415 -36.86 -17.47 -13.07
C ASN A 415 -37.01 -18.87 -13.69
N LEU A 416 -37.56 -19.87 -12.98
CA LEU A 416 -38.18 -21.01 -13.70
C LEU A 416 -39.61 -21.36 -13.27
N ASN A 417 -40.01 -21.16 -12.01
CA ASN A 417 -41.37 -21.50 -11.59
C ASN A 417 -42.44 -20.54 -12.14
N ILE A 418 -42.13 -19.25 -12.34
CA ILE A 418 -43.09 -18.29 -12.93
C ILE A 418 -43.43 -18.66 -14.39
N LEU A 419 -42.47 -19.21 -15.14
CA LEU A 419 -42.68 -19.68 -16.52
C LEU A 419 -43.41 -21.03 -16.54
N TRP A 420 -43.13 -21.93 -15.60
CA TRP A 420 -43.85 -23.20 -15.47
C TRP A 420 -45.29 -23.01 -15.00
N ASP A 421 -45.57 -22.07 -14.11
CA ASP A 421 -46.94 -21.73 -13.69
C ASP A 421 -47.71 -21.06 -14.84
N TYR A 422 -47.07 -20.20 -15.64
CA TYR A 422 -47.67 -19.65 -16.86
C TYR A 422 -47.98 -20.74 -17.88
N TYR A 423 -47.05 -21.68 -18.12
CA TYR A 423 -47.26 -22.80 -19.03
C TYR A 423 -48.27 -23.82 -18.49
N ALA A 424 -48.33 -24.06 -17.17
CA ALA A 424 -49.29 -24.95 -16.54
C ALA A 424 -50.72 -24.37 -16.59
N VAL A 425 -50.87 -23.06 -16.41
CA VAL A 425 -52.15 -22.37 -16.61
C VAL A 425 -52.59 -22.45 -18.08
N ILE A 426 -51.69 -22.20 -19.03
CA ILE A 426 -51.99 -22.33 -20.48
C ILE A 426 -52.32 -23.78 -20.84
N PHE A 427 -51.61 -24.77 -20.30
CA PHE A 427 -51.85 -26.20 -20.56
C PHE A 427 -53.15 -26.70 -19.93
N THR A 428 -53.54 -26.17 -18.76
CA THR A 428 -54.81 -26.50 -18.09
C THR A 428 -56.01 -25.86 -18.79
N ILE A 429 -55.83 -24.66 -19.36
CA ILE A 429 -56.85 -24.00 -20.19
C ILE A 429 -57.03 -24.78 -21.51
N PHE A 430 -55.94 -25.30 -22.10
CA PHE A 430 -56.00 -26.09 -23.34
C PHE A 430 -56.58 -27.49 -23.14
N THR A 431 -56.42 -28.10 -21.97
CA THR A 431 -56.92 -29.47 -21.69
C THR A 431 -58.36 -29.52 -21.17
N LYS A 432 -58.90 -28.41 -20.66
CA LYS A 432 -60.30 -28.31 -20.18
C LYS A 432 -61.31 -27.81 -21.23
N MET A 433 -60.90 -27.54 -22.47
CA MET A 433 -61.83 -27.33 -23.59
C MET A 433 -62.30 -28.68 -24.16
N PRO A 434 -63.62 -28.99 -24.15
CA PRO A 434 -64.14 -30.23 -24.70
C PRO A 434 -64.36 -30.09 -26.21
N LEU A 435 -63.29 -29.88 -26.97
CA LEU A 435 -63.29 -29.96 -28.43
C LEU A 435 -61.94 -30.47 -28.87
N PHE A 436 -61.67 -31.76 -28.68
CA PHE A 436 -60.84 -32.61 -29.56
C PHE A 436 -60.73 -33.97 -28.87
N SER A 437 -61.74 -34.80 -29.10
CA SER A 437 -61.61 -36.23 -28.88
C SER A 437 -60.74 -36.80 -30.01
N ASN A 438 -59.81 -37.67 -29.59
CA ASN A 438 -59.18 -38.76 -30.31
C ASN A 438 -57.81 -38.56 -30.97
N LYS A 439 -56.91 -39.43 -30.46
CA LYS A 439 -55.69 -40.00 -31.04
C LYS A 439 -54.46 -39.10 -31.04
N PHE A 440 -53.56 -39.31 -30.09
CA PHE A 440 -52.13 -39.49 -30.40
C PHE A 440 -51.41 -40.25 -29.28
N SER A 441 -50.78 -41.38 -29.64
CA SER A 441 -49.86 -42.14 -28.79
C SER A 441 -48.40 -41.73 -29.10
N PRO A 442 -47.44 -41.99 -28.20
CA PRO A 442 -46.14 -41.31 -28.16
C PRO A 442 -45.06 -42.06 -28.96
N LYS A 443 -44.34 -41.39 -29.87
CA LYS A 443 -43.01 -41.85 -30.35
C LYS A 443 -42.12 -40.69 -30.82
N LYS A 444 -41.12 -40.32 -29.99
CA LYS A 444 -39.67 -40.22 -30.30
C LYS A 444 -38.97 -39.21 -29.38
N THR A 445 -37.89 -39.68 -28.77
CA THR A 445 -36.88 -38.95 -27.98
C THR A 445 -36.05 -37.98 -28.83
N PRO A 446 -35.40 -36.97 -28.21
CA PRO A 446 -34.73 -35.88 -28.92
C PRO A 446 -33.30 -36.26 -29.34
N THR A 447 -32.92 -35.93 -30.57
CA THR A 447 -31.52 -35.97 -31.03
C THR A 447 -30.87 -34.60 -30.96
N ARG A 448 -29.71 -34.57 -30.29
CA ARG A 448 -28.65 -33.55 -30.29
C ARG A 448 -28.54 -32.78 -31.62
N LYS A 449 -28.87 -31.48 -31.60
CA LYS A 449 -28.34 -30.41 -32.49
C LYS A 449 -28.91 -29.06 -32.05
N ALA A 450 -28.53 -28.59 -30.87
CA ALA A 450 -28.78 -27.21 -30.41
C ALA A 450 -27.78 -26.79 -29.33
N SER A 451 -26.55 -27.30 -29.42
CA SER A 451 -25.43 -26.96 -28.55
C SER A 451 -24.31 -26.34 -29.39
N ALA A 452 -24.61 -25.21 -30.03
CA ALA A 452 -23.63 -24.34 -30.67
C ALA A 452 -24.35 -23.05 -31.01
N PHE A 453 -24.45 -22.12 -30.06
CA PHE A 453 -24.61 -20.66 -30.26
C PHE A 453 -24.83 -20.00 -28.89
N LEU A 454 -23.89 -20.18 -27.98
CA LEU A 454 -23.76 -19.37 -26.76
C LEU A 454 -22.29 -19.03 -26.57
N VAL A 455 -21.75 -18.28 -27.52
CA VAL A 455 -20.53 -17.48 -27.34
C VAL A 455 -20.90 -16.04 -27.68
N ASN A 456 -20.70 -15.19 -26.68
CA ASN A 456 -20.82 -13.72 -26.64
C ASN A 456 -22.02 -13.20 -25.85
N LYS A 457 -21.72 -12.94 -24.57
CA LYS A 457 -22.30 -11.83 -23.82
C LYS A 457 -21.93 -10.51 -24.49
N ASP A 458 -22.82 -9.53 -24.34
CA ASP A 458 -22.69 -8.11 -24.70
C ASP A 458 -23.21 -7.72 -26.09
N LEU A 459 -24.55 -7.71 -26.24
CA LEU A 459 -25.21 -6.78 -27.16
C LEU A 459 -26.37 -6.07 -26.44
N THR A 460 -26.26 -4.74 -26.34
CA THR A 460 -27.30 -3.85 -25.82
C THR A 460 -28.29 -3.43 -26.93
N PRO A 461 -29.56 -3.10 -26.60
CA PRO A 461 -30.65 -2.96 -27.58
C PRO A 461 -30.44 -1.87 -28.65
N LYS A 462 -29.66 -0.83 -28.35
CA LYS A 462 -29.45 0.34 -29.23
C LYS A 462 -28.62 0.06 -30.48
N ARG A 463 -27.96 -1.11 -30.59
CA ARG A 463 -27.22 -1.51 -31.79
C ARG A 463 -28.05 -2.35 -32.77
N LEU A 464 -29.19 -2.90 -32.33
CA LEU A 464 -30.10 -3.69 -33.16
C LEU A 464 -31.05 -2.81 -34.00
N GLU A 465 -31.38 -1.61 -33.52
CA GLU A 465 -32.22 -0.64 -34.24
C GLU A 465 -31.49 0.10 -35.37
N LYS A 466 -30.15 0.00 -35.45
CA LYS A 466 -29.35 0.71 -36.46
C LYS A 466 -29.03 -0.16 -37.70
N GLU A 467 -29.27 -1.47 -37.66
CA GLU A 467 -28.97 -2.39 -38.77
C GLU A 467 -30.21 -2.85 -39.57
N LEU A 468 -31.42 -2.51 -39.15
CA LEU A 468 -32.64 -2.81 -39.90
C LEU A 468 -33.28 -1.50 -40.38
N GLY A 469 -32.92 -1.09 -41.60
CA GLY A 469 -33.57 0.01 -42.31
C GLY A 469 -35.05 -0.28 -42.62
N PRO A 470 -35.83 0.75 -43.00
CA PRO A 470 -37.27 0.65 -43.12
C PRO A 470 -37.63 0.11 -44.50
N ASP A 471 -37.63 -1.21 -44.70
CA ASP A 471 -38.27 -1.83 -45.87
C ASP A 471 -38.31 -3.37 -45.74
N VAL A 472 -39.35 -3.92 -45.10
CA VAL A 472 -39.82 -5.29 -45.36
C VAL A 472 -41.35 -5.33 -45.17
N GLY A 473 -42.08 -5.69 -46.23
CA GLY A 473 -43.55 -5.76 -46.29
C GLY A 473 -44.20 -6.93 -45.51
N PRO A 474 -45.54 -7.08 -45.57
CA PRO A 474 -46.31 -7.89 -44.63
C PRO A 474 -46.13 -9.41 -44.81
N ILE A 475 -45.99 -10.11 -43.69
CA ILE A 475 -45.81 -11.56 -43.59
C ILE A 475 -47.18 -12.26 -43.65
N ARG A 476 -47.35 -13.20 -44.59
CA ARG A 476 -48.54 -14.08 -44.69
C ARG A 476 -48.23 -15.48 -44.19
N ILE A 477 -49.09 -16.06 -43.36
CA ILE A 477 -48.98 -17.44 -42.90
C ILE A 477 -50.26 -18.20 -43.27
N ARG A 478 -50.10 -19.36 -43.91
CA ARG A 478 -51.21 -20.25 -44.34
C ARG A 478 -51.21 -21.50 -43.46
N LEU A 479 -52.32 -21.79 -42.79
CA LEU A 479 -52.54 -23.00 -41.98
C LEU A 479 -53.78 -23.72 -42.53
N GLY A 480 -53.58 -24.74 -43.36
CA GLY A 480 -54.68 -25.45 -44.03
C GLY A 480 -55.50 -24.55 -44.96
N ASP A 481 -56.82 -24.76 -45.02
CA ASP A 481 -57.74 -24.11 -45.98
C ASP A 481 -58.24 -22.71 -45.55
N GLN A 482 -57.54 -22.01 -44.65
CA GLN A 482 -57.85 -20.62 -44.32
C GLN A 482 -56.61 -19.72 -44.37
N GLU A 483 -56.79 -18.52 -44.93
CA GLU A 483 -55.78 -17.46 -44.96
C GLU A 483 -56.10 -16.40 -43.92
N ALA A 484 -55.06 -15.90 -43.24
CA ALA A 484 -55.17 -14.74 -42.37
C ALA A 484 -53.99 -13.80 -42.62
N VAL A 485 -54.29 -12.50 -42.71
CA VAL A 485 -53.34 -11.43 -43.04
C VAL A 485 -53.15 -10.56 -41.80
N PHE A 486 -51.89 -10.30 -41.44
CA PHE A 486 -51.54 -9.43 -40.33
C PHE A 486 -51.32 -8.01 -40.83
N ASP A 487 -52.12 -7.07 -40.34
CA ASP A 487 -51.91 -5.64 -40.54
C ASP A 487 -52.16 -4.89 -39.23
N GLY A 488 -51.17 -4.13 -38.76
CA GLY A 488 -51.34 -3.12 -37.72
C GLY A 488 -51.97 -3.50 -36.38
N GLY A 489 -51.91 -4.76 -35.92
CA GLY A 489 -52.20 -5.11 -34.51
C GLY A 489 -53.59 -5.64 -34.16
N LEU A 490 -54.44 -6.06 -35.12
CA LEU A 490 -55.70 -6.75 -34.83
C LEU A 490 -55.93 -7.95 -35.78
N TRP A 491 -56.48 -9.06 -35.26
CA TRP A 491 -56.90 -10.21 -36.06
C TRP A 491 -58.44 -10.20 -36.24
N ILE A 492 -58.94 -10.22 -37.47
CA ILE A 492 -60.38 -10.31 -37.78
C ILE A 492 -60.66 -11.64 -38.50
N PRO A 493 -61.55 -12.51 -37.98
CA PRO A 493 -62.02 -13.69 -38.71
C PRO A 493 -63.29 -13.37 -39.54
N GLU A 494 -63.30 -13.78 -40.80
CA GLU A 494 -64.50 -13.73 -41.65
C GLU A 494 -65.39 -14.98 -41.47
N THR A 495 -66.68 -14.70 -41.29
CA THR A 495 -67.84 -15.61 -41.34
C THR A 495 -68.11 -16.51 -40.13
N GLY A 496 -69.39 -16.48 -39.72
CA GLY A 496 -69.89 -17.03 -38.46
C GLY A 496 -70.84 -18.21 -38.60
N LYS A 497 -71.22 -18.78 -37.45
CA LYS A 497 -72.58 -19.20 -37.04
C LYS A 497 -72.51 -19.93 -35.70
N VAL A 498 -73.45 -19.59 -34.83
CA VAL A 498 -73.66 -20.11 -33.48
C VAL A 498 -74.67 -21.26 -33.52
N SER A 499 -74.43 -22.35 -32.76
CA SER A 499 -75.51 -23.10 -32.10
C SER A 499 -74.97 -24.03 -31.01
N GLY A 500 -75.57 -24.05 -29.80
CA GLY A 500 -75.42 -25.18 -28.87
C GLY A 500 -75.42 -24.90 -27.36
N THR A 501 -76.62 -24.71 -26.79
CA THR A 501 -77.07 -25.06 -25.42
C THR A 501 -76.45 -24.41 -24.17
N PHE A 502 -77.28 -23.51 -23.60
CA PHE A 502 -77.28 -22.90 -22.27
C PHE A 502 -77.54 -23.93 -21.15
N LYS A 503 -76.64 -24.03 -20.15
CA LYS A 503 -76.99 -24.00 -18.69
C LYS A 503 -75.83 -24.12 -17.70
N GLU A 504 -74.57 -24.38 -18.12
CA GLU A 504 -73.42 -24.46 -17.17
C GLU A 504 -72.57 -23.17 -17.07
N ASN A 505 -72.96 -22.08 -17.74
CA ASN A 505 -72.08 -20.93 -17.94
C ASN A 505 -72.21 -19.79 -16.91
N GLU A 506 -73.11 -19.84 -15.94
CA GLU A 506 -73.24 -18.73 -14.96
C GLU A 506 -72.21 -18.76 -13.83
N ARG A 507 -71.74 -19.94 -13.41
CA ARG A 507 -70.65 -20.05 -12.43
C ARG A 507 -69.31 -19.66 -13.03
N LEU A 508 -69.02 -20.14 -14.24
CA LEU A 508 -67.81 -19.78 -14.98
C LEU A 508 -67.77 -18.28 -15.35
N LYS A 509 -68.91 -17.68 -15.76
CA LYS A 509 -68.96 -16.23 -16.01
C LYS A 509 -68.74 -15.39 -14.74
N LYS A 510 -69.19 -15.84 -13.57
CA LYS A 510 -68.91 -15.15 -12.30
C LYS A 510 -67.46 -15.28 -11.87
N GLU A 511 -66.86 -16.47 -12.04
CA GLU A 511 -65.44 -16.68 -11.71
C GLU A 511 -64.51 -15.91 -12.67
N ILE A 512 -64.84 -15.88 -13.97
CA ILE A 512 -64.09 -15.09 -14.97
C ILE A 512 -64.21 -13.60 -14.68
N LYS A 513 -65.41 -13.08 -14.34
CA LYS A 513 -65.56 -11.68 -13.93
C LYS A 513 -64.75 -11.33 -12.69
N ARG A 514 -64.72 -12.22 -11.70
CA ARG A 514 -63.95 -12.02 -10.46
C ARG A 514 -62.44 -11.99 -10.75
N LEU A 515 -61.96 -12.88 -11.63
CA LEU A 515 -60.56 -12.92 -12.05
C LEU A 515 -60.17 -11.75 -12.98
N GLU A 516 -61.10 -11.24 -13.80
CA GLU A 516 -60.91 -10.02 -14.60
C GLU A 516 -60.86 -8.76 -13.70
N GLU A 517 -61.69 -8.69 -12.66
CA GLU A 517 -61.66 -7.60 -11.68
C GLU A 517 -60.36 -7.61 -10.85
N GLU A 518 -59.88 -8.80 -10.44
CA GLU A 518 -58.59 -8.94 -9.75
C GLU A 518 -57.39 -8.61 -10.65
N ASN A 519 -57.41 -9.00 -11.93
CA ASN A 519 -56.37 -8.65 -12.90
C ASN A 519 -56.33 -7.17 -13.22
N ASN A 520 -57.48 -6.51 -13.32
CA ASN A 520 -57.55 -5.06 -13.55
C ASN A 520 -57.04 -4.30 -12.33
N LEU A 521 -57.27 -4.79 -11.11
CA LEU A 521 -56.72 -4.21 -9.88
C LEU A 521 -55.19 -4.37 -9.82
N LEU A 522 -54.66 -5.51 -10.28
CA LEU A 522 -53.22 -5.75 -10.37
C LEU A 522 -52.55 -4.89 -11.45
N LYS A 523 -53.18 -4.71 -12.61
CA LYS A 523 -52.71 -3.77 -13.65
C LYS A 523 -52.68 -2.34 -13.15
N LEU A 524 -53.73 -1.89 -12.45
CA LEU A 524 -53.78 -0.54 -11.89
C LEU A 524 -52.69 -0.32 -10.83
N LYS A 525 -52.41 -1.34 -9.98
CA LYS A 525 -51.29 -1.29 -9.02
C LYS A 525 -49.93 -1.27 -9.71
N PHE A 526 -49.79 -1.93 -10.85
CA PHE A 526 -48.56 -1.96 -11.63
C PHE A 526 -48.33 -0.64 -12.37
N GLU A 527 -49.37 -0.03 -12.95
CA GLU A 527 -49.31 1.32 -13.53
C GLU A 527 -48.97 2.37 -12.46
N VAL A 528 -49.61 2.34 -11.29
CA VAL A 528 -49.28 3.28 -10.19
C VAL A 528 -47.85 3.09 -9.68
N MET A 529 -47.31 1.86 -9.65
CA MET A 529 -45.90 1.62 -9.33
C MET A 529 -44.97 2.14 -10.42
N LEU A 530 -45.32 1.95 -11.71
CA LEU A 530 -44.55 2.48 -12.82
C LEU A 530 -44.57 4.00 -12.82
N ASP A 531 -45.71 4.63 -12.55
CA ASP A 531 -45.83 6.08 -12.45
C ASP A 531 -44.99 6.63 -11.30
N MET A 532 -45.02 6.01 -10.10
CA MET A 532 -44.13 6.38 -8.99
C MET A 532 -42.64 6.16 -9.30
N LEU A 533 -42.30 5.11 -10.06
CA LEU A 533 -40.93 4.88 -10.52
C LEU A 533 -40.50 5.89 -11.59
N THR A 534 -41.41 6.34 -12.45
CA THR A 534 -41.13 7.39 -13.45
C THR A 534 -41.01 8.77 -12.82
N GLU A 535 -41.86 9.12 -11.84
CA GLU A 535 -41.79 10.38 -11.09
C GLU A 535 -40.49 10.47 -10.29
N THR A 536 -40.06 9.39 -9.63
CA THR A 536 -38.76 9.36 -8.92
C THR A 536 -37.56 9.46 -9.86
N THR A 537 -37.66 8.95 -11.10
CA THR A 537 -36.61 9.15 -12.11
C THR A 537 -36.62 10.55 -12.73
N ALA A 538 -37.79 11.18 -12.85
CA ALA A 538 -37.94 12.55 -13.34
C ALA A 538 -37.47 13.59 -12.29
N GLU A 539 -37.75 13.38 -11.01
CA GLU A 539 -37.18 14.17 -9.91
C GLU A 539 -35.66 14.01 -9.82
N ALA A 540 -35.14 12.78 -10.01
CA ALA A 540 -33.70 12.53 -10.05
C ALA A 540 -33.01 13.16 -11.27
N GLN A 541 -33.71 13.31 -12.40
CA GLN A 541 -33.21 14.02 -13.59
C GLN A 541 -33.30 15.54 -13.44
N SER A 542 -34.40 16.06 -12.87
CA SER A 542 -34.56 17.50 -12.58
C SER A 542 -33.52 17.97 -11.55
N GLN A 543 -33.26 17.18 -10.50
CA GLN A 543 -32.21 17.49 -9.52
C GLN A 543 -30.80 17.39 -10.12
N ARG A 544 -30.58 16.50 -11.09
CA ARG A 544 -29.31 16.43 -11.84
C ARG A 544 -29.11 17.62 -12.77
N GLU A 545 -30.16 18.08 -13.45
CA GLU A 545 -30.11 19.29 -14.29
C GLU A 545 -29.98 20.57 -13.46
N GLU A 546 -30.60 20.66 -12.28
CA GLU A 546 -30.37 21.77 -11.33
C GLU A 546 -28.95 21.74 -10.77
N LEU A 547 -28.41 20.57 -10.44
CA LEU A 547 -27.01 20.39 -10.04
C LEU A 547 -26.04 20.77 -11.17
N GLU A 548 -26.34 20.44 -12.43
CA GLU A 548 -25.53 20.85 -13.58
C GLU A 548 -25.64 22.36 -13.88
N LYS A 549 -26.82 22.96 -13.72
CA LYS A 549 -27.00 24.42 -13.83
C LYS A 549 -26.26 25.16 -12.72
N LEU A 550 -26.33 24.70 -11.48
CA LEU A 550 -25.54 25.22 -10.35
C LEU A 550 -24.03 25.04 -10.56
N ARG A 551 -23.61 23.94 -11.17
CA ARG A 551 -22.20 23.69 -11.50
C ARG A 551 -21.71 24.59 -12.64
N SER A 552 -22.59 24.94 -13.58
CA SER A 552 -22.28 25.88 -14.67
C SER A 552 -22.22 27.34 -14.20
N SER A 553 -23.05 27.75 -13.24
CA SER A 553 -23.00 29.11 -12.67
C SER A 553 -21.82 29.31 -11.72
N ILE A 554 -21.42 28.28 -10.96
CA ILE A 554 -20.22 28.30 -10.12
C ILE A 554 -18.94 28.31 -10.97
N SER A 555 -19.00 27.82 -12.21
CA SER A 555 -17.89 27.86 -13.17
C SER A 555 -17.72 29.22 -13.88
N SER A 556 -18.71 30.12 -13.82
CA SER A 556 -18.64 31.44 -14.46
C SER A 556 -18.26 32.58 -13.52
N ASP A 557 -18.23 32.35 -12.20
CA ASP A 557 -17.87 33.34 -11.16
C ASP A 557 -16.49 33.06 -10.50
N ARG A 558 -15.55 32.45 -11.24
CA ARG A 558 -14.14 32.38 -10.86
C ARG A 558 -13.20 32.73 -11.99
#